data_AF-A0A4S4C3A1-F1
#
_entry.id   AF-A0A4S4C3A1-F1
#
_cell.length_a   1.000
_cell.length_b   1.000
_cell.length_c   1.000
_cell.angle_alpha   90.00
_cell.angle_beta   90.00
_cell.angle_gamma   90.00
#
_symmetry.space_group_name_H-M   'P 1'
#
loop_
_entity.id
_entity.type
_entity.pdbx_description
1 polymer ?
#
loop_
_entity_poly.entity_id
_entity_poly.type
_entity_poly.pdbx_seq_one_letter_code
_entity_poly.pdbx_strand_id
1 'polypeptide(L)'
;MFMQRGFLAVALLGLMMTAWPASGASAQTTNAAAATTVYVDGQRIATTSITQNGLQLVPASFFRKLGVSVDWSEQYRSAVLTTSSIQIGLPAEQRYTDYQHSGQSSWSRDYLDTRTTLIGGSAYVPLAYTAKKIGLGIQYDAAARAAVITTGSTGFVMQAIASGPSSEEIAWLYKITEAEAGGESYTGKVAVAASILNRVDDPEWPDSIIDAIFQVDTYNGVSYYQYSPVLDKRIYSVTPSQDTIQAVDAALNGYDPTLGAVVFYNPAKTDNAWVRSRQATVQIGNHVFAK
;
A
#
# COMPACT_ATOMS: atom_id res chain seq x y z
N MET A 1 55.62 12.71 -72.73
CA MET A 1 56.33 13.83 -72.10
C MET A 1 55.29 14.61 -71.28
N PHE A 2 55.49 14.69 -69.95
CA PHE A 2 55.01 15.68 -68.96
C PHE A 2 53.86 16.64 -69.37
N MET A 3 52.84 17.00 -68.57
CA MET A 3 52.70 17.07 -67.11
C MET A 3 51.24 17.49 -66.78
N GLN A 4 50.77 17.13 -65.58
CA GLN A 4 49.91 17.88 -64.65
C GLN A 4 48.48 18.41 -64.97
N ARG A 5 47.59 17.98 -64.05
CA ARG A 5 46.65 18.75 -63.19
C ARG A 5 45.36 19.34 -63.79
N GLY A 6 44.24 18.78 -63.33
CA GLY A 6 42.92 19.42 -63.30
C GLY A 6 41.97 18.63 -62.42
N PHE A 7 41.87 19.00 -61.14
CA PHE A 7 40.87 18.53 -60.18
C PHE A 7 39.47 18.91 -60.65
N LEU A 8 38.48 18.03 -60.52
CA LEU A 8 37.21 18.39 -59.91
C LEU A 8 36.54 17.16 -59.30
N ALA A 9 36.27 17.27 -58.00
CA ALA A 9 35.60 16.31 -57.18
C ALA A 9 34.07 16.42 -57.35
N VAL A 10 33.39 15.28 -57.37
CA VAL A 10 32.04 15.16 -56.79
C VAL A 10 32.05 13.90 -55.95
N ALA A 11 32.13 14.11 -54.63
CA ALA A 11 32.07 13.07 -53.64
C ALA A 11 30.64 12.51 -53.57
N LEU A 12 30.49 11.21 -53.81
CA LEU A 12 29.36 10.45 -53.28
C LEU A 12 29.60 10.26 -51.77
N LEU A 13 28.85 10.99 -50.95
CA LEU A 13 28.73 10.69 -49.52
C LEU A 13 27.94 9.37 -49.37
N GLY A 14 28.65 8.26 -49.21
CA GLY A 14 28.11 7.07 -48.57
C GLY A 14 28.05 7.34 -47.07
N LEU A 15 26.86 7.63 -46.54
CA LEU A 15 26.66 7.70 -45.09
C LEU A 15 26.67 6.26 -44.54
N MET A 16 27.83 5.81 -44.07
CA MET A 16 27.93 4.62 -43.23
C MET A 16 27.14 4.87 -41.94
N MET A 17 26.00 4.21 -41.78
CA MET A 17 25.37 4.02 -40.48
C MET A 17 26.26 3.11 -39.64
N THR A 18 27.19 3.69 -38.89
CA THR A 18 27.83 2.99 -37.79
C THR A 18 26.80 2.85 -36.68
N ALA A 19 26.23 1.65 -36.55
CA ALA A 19 25.42 1.28 -35.42
C ALA A 19 26.27 1.44 -34.14
N TRP A 20 25.99 2.48 -33.37
CA TRP A 20 26.45 2.58 -31.99
C TRP A 20 25.89 1.37 -31.24
N PRO A 21 26.70 0.57 -30.52
CA PRO A 21 26.13 -0.38 -29.59
C PRO A 21 25.33 0.43 -28.57
N ALA A 22 24.02 0.17 -28.51
CA ALA A 22 23.17 0.69 -27.47
C ALA A 22 23.80 0.30 -26.13
N SER A 23 24.32 1.30 -25.42
CA SER A 23 24.72 1.19 -24.03
C SER A 23 23.63 0.45 -23.30
N GLY A 24 23.96 -0.72 -22.74
CA GLY A 24 22.99 -1.59 -22.10
C GLY A 24 22.14 -0.81 -21.12
N ALA A 25 20.85 -0.66 -21.43
CA ALA A 25 19.87 -0.36 -20.43
C ALA A 25 19.95 -1.53 -19.43
N SER A 26 20.54 -1.28 -18.26
CA SER A 26 20.34 -2.17 -17.13
C SER A 26 18.84 -2.24 -16.93
N ALA A 27 18.24 -3.39 -17.28
CA ALA A 27 16.87 -3.67 -16.93
C ALA A 27 16.80 -3.57 -15.41
N GLN A 28 16.28 -2.46 -14.91
CA GLN A 28 15.99 -2.30 -13.51
C GLN A 28 14.77 -3.18 -13.27
N THR A 29 15.00 -4.45 -12.93
CA THR A 29 13.97 -5.38 -12.52
C THR A 29 13.29 -4.76 -11.31
N THR A 30 12.14 -4.13 -11.53
CA THR A 30 11.18 -3.87 -10.47
C THR A 30 10.75 -5.25 -9.98
N ASN A 31 11.40 -5.72 -8.92
CA ASN A 31 10.92 -6.89 -8.22
C ASN A 31 9.48 -6.58 -7.80
N ALA A 32 8.52 -7.39 -8.27
CA ALA A 32 7.14 -7.26 -7.82
C ALA A 32 7.10 -7.31 -6.29
N ALA A 33 6.20 -6.53 -5.68
CA ALA A 33 6.03 -6.55 -4.24
C ALA A 33 5.71 -7.97 -3.79
N ALA A 34 6.55 -8.53 -2.91
CA ALA A 34 6.43 -9.88 -2.41
C ALA A 34 6.13 -9.86 -0.91
N ALA A 35 5.35 -10.82 -0.44
CA ALA A 35 5.11 -10.99 0.99
C ALA A 35 6.45 -11.22 1.72
N THR A 36 6.68 -10.45 2.77
CA THR A 36 7.83 -10.57 3.67
C THR A 36 7.37 -10.59 5.11
N THR A 37 8.29 -10.92 6.01
CA THR A 37 8.09 -10.81 7.45
C THR A 37 9.05 -9.78 8.04
N VAL A 38 8.51 -8.89 8.87
CA VAL A 38 9.28 -8.00 9.75
C VAL A 38 8.94 -8.38 11.18
N TYR A 39 9.95 -8.56 12.03
CA TYR A 39 9.74 -8.79 13.45
C TYR A 39 9.78 -7.45 14.19
N VAL A 40 8.87 -7.22 15.12
CA VAL A 40 8.81 -6.02 15.96
C VAL A 40 8.67 -6.46 17.40
N ASP A 41 9.67 -6.16 18.23
CA ASP A 41 9.74 -6.61 19.62
C ASP A 41 9.48 -8.13 19.78
N GLY A 42 9.97 -8.92 18.82
CA GLY A 42 9.79 -10.37 18.75
C GLY A 42 8.48 -10.85 18.12
N GLN A 43 7.52 -9.96 17.85
CA GLN A 43 6.28 -10.31 17.14
C GLN A 43 6.44 -10.28 15.63
N ARG A 44 5.87 -11.27 14.94
CA ARG A 44 5.88 -11.36 13.47
C ARG A 44 4.80 -10.46 12.88
N ILE A 45 5.18 -9.53 12.00
CA ILE A 45 4.28 -8.70 11.21
C ILE A 45 4.43 -9.03 9.73
N ALA A 46 3.33 -9.44 9.10
CA ALA A 46 3.28 -9.62 7.65
C ALA A 46 3.15 -8.25 6.95
N THR A 47 3.92 -8.08 5.88
CA THR A 47 3.83 -6.91 4.99
C THR A 47 4.36 -7.29 3.61
N THR A 48 4.10 -6.47 2.59
CA THR A 48 4.76 -6.61 1.30
C THR A 48 6.10 -5.87 1.34
N SER A 49 7.06 -6.32 0.53
CA SER A 49 8.29 -5.57 0.32
C SER A 49 8.81 -5.74 -1.10
N ILE A 50 9.59 -4.75 -1.51
CA ILE A 50 10.47 -4.84 -2.68
C ILE A 50 11.90 -4.67 -2.22
N THR A 51 12.83 -5.20 -3.02
CA THR A 51 14.26 -4.94 -2.84
C THR A 51 14.74 -4.04 -3.96
N GLN A 52 15.33 -2.90 -3.58
CA GLN A 52 15.96 -1.97 -4.51
C GLN A 52 17.33 -1.57 -3.97
N ASN A 53 18.38 -1.71 -4.80
CA ASN A 53 19.77 -1.46 -4.42
C ASN A 53 20.20 -2.22 -3.14
N GLY A 54 19.71 -3.46 -2.96
CA GLY A 54 19.96 -4.26 -1.77
C GLY A 54 19.22 -3.79 -0.51
N LEU A 55 18.43 -2.71 -0.60
CA LEU A 55 17.63 -2.18 0.50
C LEU A 55 16.21 -2.71 0.40
N GLN A 56 15.66 -3.11 1.54
CA GLN A 56 14.25 -3.49 1.65
C GLN A 56 13.39 -2.23 1.77
N LEU A 57 12.38 -2.14 0.90
CA LEU A 57 11.36 -1.10 0.97
C LEU A 57 10.03 -1.75 1.32
N VAL A 58 9.27 -1.13 2.21
CA VAL A 58 7.93 -1.54 2.62
C VAL A 58 6.95 -0.40 2.37
N PRO A 59 5.64 -0.65 2.23
CA PRO A 59 4.64 0.42 2.20
C PRO A 59 4.80 1.34 3.42
N ALA A 60 4.74 2.66 3.22
CA ALA A 60 4.90 3.64 4.31
C ALA A 60 3.93 3.41 5.48
N SER A 61 2.75 2.90 5.17
CA SER A 61 1.70 2.58 6.11
C SER A 61 1.95 1.34 6.96
N PHE A 62 2.97 0.51 6.66
CA PHE A 62 3.48 -0.48 7.61
C PHE A 62 3.76 0.15 8.98
N PHE A 63 4.24 1.40 8.99
CA PHE A 63 4.59 2.11 10.22
C PHE A 63 3.37 2.50 11.07
N ARG A 64 2.14 2.50 10.54
CA ARG A 64 0.90 2.68 11.34
C ARG A 64 0.77 1.61 12.41
N LYS A 65 1.15 0.37 12.10
CA LYS A 65 1.17 -0.77 13.06
C LYS A 65 2.11 -0.52 14.25
N LEU A 66 3.00 0.47 14.15
CA LEU A 66 3.95 0.88 15.19
C LEU A 66 3.50 2.15 15.94
N GLY A 67 2.27 2.61 15.73
CA GLY A 67 1.74 3.83 16.33
C GLY A 67 2.20 5.13 15.66
N VAL A 68 2.65 5.05 14.40
CA VAL A 68 3.11 6.22 13.63
C VAL A 68 1.95 6.75 12.77
N SER A 69 1.67 8.06 12.81
CA SER A 69 0.72 8.66 11.85
C SER A 69 1.34 8.64 10.46
N VAL A 70 0.63 8.12 9.47
CA VAL A 70 1.11 8.07 8.09
C VAL A 70 0.04 8.64 7.16
N ASP A 71 0.41 9.71 6.47
CA ASP A 71 -0.45 10.47 5.56
C ASP A 71 0.17 10.59 4.17
N TRP A 72 -0.65 10.94 3.17
CA TRP A 72 -0.17 11.31 1.84
C TRP A 72 -0.32 12.81 1.63
N SER A 73 0.76 13.48 1.26
CA SER A 73 0.72 14.88 0.82
C SER A 73 0.65 14.94 -0.70
N GLU A 74 -0.50 15.36 -1.24
CA GLU A 74 -0.64 15.57 -2.68
C GLU A 74 0.25 16.70 -3.21
N GLN A 75 0.34 17.80 -2.46
CA GLN A 75 1.16 18.95 -2.83
C GLN A 75 2.63 18.58 -3.05
N TYR A 76 3.17 17.72 -2.18
CA TYR A 76 4.58 17.30 -2.23
C TYR A 76 4.77 15.90 -2.79
N ARG A 77 3.69 15.24 -3.24
CA ARG A 77 3.65 13.83 -3.66
C ARG A 77 4.47 12.93 -2.71
N SER A 78 4.22 13.06 -1.42
CA SER A 78 5.07 12.48 -0.37
C SER A 78 4.27 11.63 0.59
N ALA A 79 4.81 10.46 0.95
CA ALA A 79 4.39 9.79 2.17
C ALA A 79 4.95 10.57 3.37
N VAL A 80 4.08 10.98 4.28
CA VAL A 80 4.42 11.78 5.45
C VAL A 80 4.22 10.93 6.69
N LEU A 81 5.30 10.65 7.42
CA LEU A 81 5.24 9.97 8.70
C LEU A 81 5.42 11.00 9.82
N THR A 82 4.52 10.98 10.80
CA THR A 82 4.55 11.90 11.93
C THR A 82 4.54 11.14 13.25
N THR A 83 5.43 11.56 14.14
CA THR A 83 5.54 11.10 15.53
C THR A 83 5.54 12.31 16.45
N SER A 84 5.56 12.10 17.77
CA SER A 84 5.71 13.20 18.74
C SER A 84 7.06 13.95 18.62
N SER A 85 8.07 13.33 17.99
CA SER A 85 9.44 13.85 17.94
C SER A 85 9.87 14.37 16.56
N ILE A 86 9.27 13.87 15.48
CA ILE A 86 9.67 14.16 14.11
C ILE A 86 8.50 14.01 13.13
N GLN A 87 8.49 14.87 12.12
CA GLN A 87 7.75 14.70 10.87
C GLN A 87 8.75 14.47 9.72
N ILE A 88 8.51 13.47 8.90
CA ILE A 88 9.33 13.14 7.72
C ILE A 88 8.46 12.95 6.49
N GLY A 89 8.79 13.66 5.42
CA GLY A 89 8.24 13.47 4.08
C GLY A 89 9.21 12.66 3.21
N LEU A 90 8.70 11.63 2.55
CA LEU A 90 9.40 10.82 1.55
C LEU A 90 8.72 10.98 0.19
N PRO A 91 9.19 11.93 -0.65
CA PRO A 91 8.58 12.17 -1.95
C PRO A 91 8.73 10.97 -2.89
N ALA A 92 7.64 10.65 -3.57
CA ALA A 92 7.59 9.57 -4.54
C ALA A 92 8.56 9.78 -5.71
N GLU A 93 9.20 8.70 -6.12
CA GLU A 93 10.22 8.63 -7.16
C GLU A 93 11.46 9.50 -6.91
N GLN A 94 11.64 10.01 -5.68
CA GLN A 94 12.80 10.77 -5.28
C GLN A 94 13.74 9.97 -4.38
N ARG A 95 15.01 10.39 -4.35
CA ARG A 95 16.09 9.81 -3.54
C ARG A 95 16.49 10.72 -2.39
N TYR A 96 15.52 11.41 -1.80
CA TYR A 96 15.74 12.26 -0.64
C TYR A 96 14.51 12.21 0.27
N THR A 97 14.70 12.65 1.51
CA THR A 97 13.60 12.91 2.45
C THR A 97 13.76 14.28 3.04
N ASP A 98 12.66 14.97 3.26
CA ASP A 98 12.64 16.21 4.03
C ASP A 98 12.06 15.92 5.41
N TYR A 99 12.66 16.45 6.47
CA TYR A 99 12.20 16.21 7.84
C TYR A 99 12.32 17.43 8.73
N GLN A 100 11.54 17.43 9.81
CA GLN A 100 11.51 18.47 10.82
C GLN A 100 11.34 17.83 12.20
N HIS A 101 12.20 18.18 13.15
CA HIS A 101 12.01 17.75 14.54
C HIS A 101 10.99 18.63 15.26
N SER A 102 10.29 18.04 16.23
CA SER A 102 9.37 18.76 17.10
C SER A 102 10.07 19.94 17.77
N GLY A 103 9.45 21.11 17.71
CA GLY A 103 9.99 22.37 18.23
C GLY A 103 11.00 23.10 17.32
N GLN A 104 11.36 22.53 16.17
CA GLN A 104 12.17 23.23 15.16
C GLN A 104 11.29 23.88 14.09
N SER A 105 11.71 25.01 13.53
CA SER A 105 10.98 25.72 12.46
C SER A 105 11.52 25.44 11.05
N SER A 106 12.69 24.80 10.95
CA SER A 106 13.39 24.56 9.69
C SER A 106 13.31 23.10 9.28
N TRP A 107 13.08 22.88 7.99
CA TRP A 107 13.17 21.57 7.36
C TRP A 107 14.63 21.26 7.02
N SER A 108 15.01 20.00 7.18
CA SER A 108 16.31 19.44 6.80
C SER A 108 16.12 18.35 5.75
N ARG A 109 17.15 18.08 4.95
CA ARG A 109 17.11 17.06 3.89
C ARG A 109 18.21 16.02 4.06
N ASP A 110 17.81 14.76 3.98
CA ASP A 110 18.70 13.62 3.83
C ASP A 110 18.59 13.03 2.42
N TYR A 111 19.69 12.47 1.91
CA TYR A 111 19.71 11.76 0.63
C TYR A 111 19.71 10.25 0.85
N LEU A 112 19.08 9.54 -0.06
CA LEU A 112 18.84 8.10 0.01
C LEU A 112 19.60 7.35 -1.10
N ASP A 113 20.12 6.18 -0.73
CA ASP A 113 20.73 5.25 -1.69
C ASP A 113 19.69 4.58 -2.61
N THR A 114 18.41 4.78 -2.33
CA THR A 114 17.28 4.23 -3.07
C THR A 114 16.17 5.27 -3.21
N ARG A 115 15.29 5.12 -4.21
CA ARG A 115 14.13 6.00 -4.38
C ARG A 115 12.90 5.43 -3.69
N THR A 116 12.06 6.29 -3.12
CA THR A 116 10.68 5.93 -2.74
C THR A 116 9.92 5.54 -4.00
N THR A 117 9.29 4.37 -4.05
CA THR A 117 8.66 3.84 -5.28
C THR A 117 7.15 3.73 -5.11
N LEU A 118 6.38 4.17 -6.11
CA LEU A 118 4.93 3.95 -6.12
C LEU A 118 4.58 2.58 -6.74
N ILE A 119 3.86 1.75 -6.00
CA ILE A 119 3.30 0.47 -6.48
C ILE A 119 1.86 0.41 -6.02
N GLY A 120 0.90 0.21 -6.93
CA GLY A 120 -0.52 0.08 -6.59
C GLY A 120 -1.19 1.37 -6.09
N GLY A 121 -0.42 2.44 -5.88
CA GLY A 121 -0.86 3.67 -5.20
C GLY A 121 -0.05 3.93 -3.93
N SER A 122 0.55 2.90 -3.33
CA SER A 122 1.41 3.07 -2.14
C SER A 122 2.82 3.51 -2.44
N ALA A 123 3.30 4.39 -1.58
CA ALA A 123 4.71 4.72 -1.45
C ALA A 123 5.46 3.63 -0.66
N TYR A 124 6.33 2.90 -1.35
CA TYR A 124 7.28 1.99 -0.74
C TYR A 124 8.51 2.78 -0.31
N VAL A 125 8.77 2.81 0.99
CA VAL A 125 9.84 3.59 1.64
C VAL A 125 10.93 2.66 2.18
N PRO A 126 12.22 3.09 2.20
CA PRO A 126 13.30 2.26 2.71
C PRO A 126 13.16 1.99 4.20
N LEU A 127 12.85 0.72 4.55
CA LEU A 127 12.49 0.28 5.89
C LEU A 127 13.51 0.70 6.95
N ALA A 128 14.78 0.39 6.71
CA ALA A 128 15.85 0.64 7.68
C ALA A 128 16.14 2.12 7.89
N TYR A 129 16.07 2.93 6.83
CA TYR A 129 16.24 4.37 6.94
C TYR A 129 15.07 4.97 7.72
N THR A 130 13.84 4.68 7.29
CA THR A 130 12.63 5.24 7.88
C THR A 130 12.51 4.87 9.35
N ALA A 131 12.71 3.59 9.71
CA ALA A 131 12.67 3.12 11.10
C ALA A 131 13.67 3.87 11.98
N LYS A 132 14.95 3.96 11.56
CA LYS A 132 15.97 4.71 12.32
C LYS A 132 15.61 6.18 12.45
N LYS A 133 15.09 6.79 11.38
CA LYS A 133 14.81 8.23 11.34
C LYS A 133 13.68 8.63 12.29
N ILE A 134 12.68 7.76 12.46
CA ILE A 134 11.62 7.95 13.46
C ILE A 134 12.01 7.49 14.86
N GLY A 135 13.24 6.99 15.06
CA GLY A 135 13.77 6.62 16.38
C GLY A 135 13.61 5.15 16.76
N LEU A 136 13.17 4.28 15.84
CA LEU A 136 13.13 2.84 16.08
C LEU A 136 14.51 2.19 15.95
N GLY A 137 14.78 1.19 16.79
CA GLY A 137 15.88 0.28 16.57
C GLY A 137 15.58 -0.64 15.39
N ILE A 138 16.58 -0.95 14.55
CA ILE A 138 16.44 -1.94 13.49
C ILE A 138 17.72 -2.73 13.26
N GLN A 139 17.59 -4.04 13.11
CA GLN A 139 18.64 -4.98 12.75
C GLN A 139 18.15 -5.89 11.62
N TYR A 140 19.08 -6.47 10.88
CA TYR A 140 18.76 -7.50 9.89
C TYR A 140 19.23 -8.85 10.41
N ASP A 141 18.29 -9.79 10.53
CA ASP A 141 18.59 -11.18 10.82
C ASP A 141 18.85 -11.91 9.49
N ALA A 142 20.13 -12.21 9.24
CA ALA A 142 20.55 -12.91 8.02
C ALA A 142 20.06 -14.36 7.95
N ALA A 143 19.85 -15.02 9.09
CA ALA A 143 19.37 -16.40 9.15
C ALA A 143 17.87 -16.46 8.86
N ALA A 144 17.09 -15.55 9.45
CA ALA A 144 15.66 -15.41 9.19
C ALA A 144 15.34 -14.65 7.89
N ARG A 145 16.35 -14.01 7.27
CA ARG A 145 16.22 -13.07 6.15
C ARG A 145 15.18 -11.98 6.42
N ALA A 146 15.10 -11.52 7.66
CA ALA A 146 14.04 -10.64 8.14
C ALA A 146 14.61 -9.41 8.85
N ALA A 147 13.92 -8.28 8.73
CA ALA A 147 14.20 -7.12 9.55
C ALA A 147 13.61 -7.32 10.95
N VAL A 148 14.37 -6.94 11.99
CA VAL A 148 13.97 -6.97 13.39
C VAL A 148 13.99 -5.53 13.92
N ILE A 149 12.83 -5.04 14.31
CA ILE A 149 12.60 -3.70 14.85
C ILE A 149 12.42 -3.78 16.37
N THR A 150 12.92 -2.77 17.08
CA THR A 150 12.77 -2.65 18.53
C THR A 150 12.19 -1.28 18.89
N THR A 151 11.13 -1.24 19.70
CA THR A 151 10.40 0.00 20.08
C THR A 151 10.77 0.51 21.48
N GLY A 152 11.42 -0.32 22.30
CA GLY A 152 11.43 -0.32 23.77
C GLY A 152 12.00 0.87 24.55
N SER A 153 12.26 2.03 23.94
CA SER A 153 12.64 3.25 24.69
C SER A 153 12.20 4.57 24.05
N THR A 154 11.37 4.52 23.01
CA THR A 154 11.05 5.67 22.15
C THR A 154 9.59 6.12 22.19
N GLY A 155 8.79 5.65 23.15
CA GLY A 155 7.39 6.05 23.30
C GLY A 155 6.47 5.53 22.19
N PHE A 156 6.98 4.67 21.31
CA PHE A 156 6.17 3.86 20.40
C PHE A 156 5.51 2.75 21.21
N VAL A 157 4.19 2.80 21.28
CA VAL A 157 3.39 1.61 21.58
C VAL A 157 3.15 0.92 20.25
N MET A 158 3.55 -0.35 20.13
CA MET A 158 3.01 -1.18 19.07
C MET A 158 1.48 -1.10 19.18
N GLN A 159 0.84 -0.49 18.19
CA GLN A 159 -0.61 -0.40 18.16
C GLN A 159 -1.07 -1.85 18.08
N ALA A 160 -1.74 -2.31 19.13
CA ALA A 160 -1.78 -3.73 19.47
C ALA A 160 -2.20 -4.58 18.26
N ILE A 161 -1.23 -5.26 17.65
CA ILE A 161 -1.47 -6.39 16.74
C ILE A 161 -1.87 -7.64 17.56
N ALA A 162 -2.20 -7.45 18.84
CA ALA A 162 -2.33 -8.48 19.87
C ALA A 162 -3.64 -8.40 20.66
N SER A 163 -4.64 -7.69 20.14
CA SER A 163 -6.04 -8.04 20.38
C SER A 163 -6.65 -8.15 19.00
N GLY A 164 -7.37 -9.24 18.70
CA GLY A 164 -8.23 -9.23 17.51
C GLY A 164 -9.17 -8.01 17.53
N PRO A 165 -9.92 -7.77 16.44
CA PRO A 165 -10.84 -6.64 16.38
C PRO A 165 -11.71 -6.55 17.63
N SER A 166 -11.92 -5.33 18.13
CA SER A 166 -12.75 -5.11 19.31
C SER A 166 -14.18 -5.64 19.08
N SER A 167 -14.92 -5.94 20.15
CA SER A 167 -16.32 -6.38 20.02
C SER A 167 -17.19 -5.37 19.25
N GLU A 168 -16.85 -4.08 19.32
CA GLU A 168 -17.50 -3.02 18.54
C GLU A 168 -17.17 -3.13 17.05
N GLU A 169 -15.88 -3.29 16.70
CA GLU A 169 -15.45 -3.51 15.33
C GLU A 169 -16.07 -4.76 14.71
N ILE A 170 -16.12 -5.87 15.46
CA ILE A 170 -16.78 -7.11 15.04
C ILE A 170 -18.28 -6.86 14.81
N ALA A 171 -18.95 -6.11 15.69
CA ALA A 171 -20.35 -5.76 15.52
C ALA A 171 -20.60 -4.91 14.26
N TRP A 172 -19.70 -3.98 13.94
CA TRP A 172 -19.75 -3.24 12.69
C TRP A 172 -19.47 -4.12 11.47
N LEU A 173 -18.54 -5.08 11.56
CA LEU A 173 -18.26 -6.03 10.50
C LEU A 173 -19.48 -6.92 10.20
N TYR A 174 -20.22 -7.36 11.22
CA TYR A 174 -21.49 -8.07 11.02
C TYR A 174 -22.51 -7.21 10.28
N LYS A 175 -22.69 -5.96 10.71
CA LYS A 175 -23.69 -5.05 10.12
C LYS A 175 -23.37 -4.70 8.67
N ILE A 176 -22.12 -4.37 8.36
CA ILE A 176 -21.76 -4.05 6.98
C ILE A 176 -21.88 -5.26 6.07
N THR A 177 -21.49 -6.46 6.54
CA THR A 177 -21.61 -7.69 5.75
C THR A 177 -23.06 -8.04 5.47
N GLU A 178 -23.96 -7.86 6.45
CA GLU A 178 -25.41 -8.04 6.23
C GLU A 178 -25.94 -7.03 5.21
N ALA A 179 -25.53 -5.76 5.31
CA ALA A 179 -26.01 -4.72 4.41
C ALA A 179 -25.54 -4.90 2.96
N GLU A 180 -24.32 -5.41 2.76
CA GLU A 180 -23.70 -5.63 1.44
C GLU A 180 -24.06 -6.98 0.83
N ALA A 181 -24.15 -8.04 1.64
CA ALA A 181 -24.22 -9.42 1.19
C ALA A 181 -25.30 -10.27 1.88
N GLY A 182 -26.23 -9.68 2.65
CA GLY A 182 -27.27 -10.42 3.37
C GLY A 182 -28.11 -11.38 2.49
N GLY A 183 -28.33 -10.99 1.22
CA GLY A 183 -29.01 -11.81 0.20
C GLY A 183 -28.10 -12.68 -0.68
N GLU A 184 -26.78 -12.64 -0.48
CA GLU A 184 -25.82 -13.47 -1.21
C GLU A 184 -25.63 -14.85 -0.55
N SER A 185 -24.93 -15.76 -1.24
CA SER A 185 -24.54 -17.05 -0.67
C SER A 185 -23.63 -16.89 0.56
N TYR A 186 -23.55 -17.92 1.41
CA TYR A 186 -22.62 -17.96 2.55
C TYR A 186 -21.18 -17.58 2.13
N THR A 187 -20.68 -18.17 1.04
CA THR A 187 -19.34 -17.84 0.50
C THR A 187 -19.23 -16.37 0.08
N GLY A 188 -20.29 -15.78 -0.46
CA GLY A 188 -20.34 -14.35 -0.80
C GLY A 188 -20.27 -13.45 0.44
N LYS A 189 -20.91 -13.84 1.54
CA LYS A 189 -20.84 -13.14 2.83
C LYS A 189 -19.43 -13.21 3.43
N VAL A 190 -18.82 -14.41 3.43
CA VAL A 190 -17.42 -14.59 3.83
C VAL A 190 -16.52 -13.70 2.97
N ALA A 191 -16.73 -13.67 1.65
CA ALA A 191 -15.93 -12.90 0.71
C ALA A 191 -15.95 -11.39 1.01
N VAL A 192 -17.12 -10.81 1.29
CA VAL A 192 -17.22 -9.40 1.67
C VAL A 192 -16.47 -9.12 2.97
N ALA A 193 -16.70 -9.92 4.02
CA ALA A 193 -16.04 -9.78 5.31
C ALA A 193 -14.51 -9.90 5.18
N ALA A 194 -14.03 -10.92 4.47
CA ALA A 194 -12.61 -11.12 4.20
C ALA A 194 -11.99 -9.95 3.44
N SER A 195 -12.70 -9.36 2.47
CA SER A 195 -12.17 -8.18 1.75
C SER A 195 -12.00 -6.94 2.62
N ILE A 196 -12.84 -6.76 3.66
CA ILE A 196 -12.70 -5.70 4.65
C ILE A 196 -11.51 -5.98 5.56
N LEU A 197 -11.35 -7.23 6.03
CA LEU A 197 -10.20 -7.62 6.84
C LEU A 197 -8.89 -7.49 6.06
N ASN A 198 -8.90 -7.86 4.78
CA ASN A 198 -7.77 -7.67 3.88
C ASN A 198 -7.38 -6.20 3.75
N ARG A 199 -8.35 -5.25 3.78
CA ARG A 199 -8.01 -3.82 3.85
C ARG A 199 -7.32 -3.46 5.15
N VAL A 200 -7.83 -3.92 6.29
CA VAL A 200 -7.20 -3.63 7.58
C VAL A 200 -5.76 -4.19 7.64
N ASP A 201 -5.54 -5.34 7.02
CA ASP A 201 -4.21 -5.96 6.90
C ASP A 201 -3.32 -5.28 5.86
N ASP A 202 -3.91 -4.69 4.84
CA ASP A 202 -3.25 -4.02 3.74
C ASP A 202 -2.85 -2.60 4.15
N PRO A 203 -1.55 -2.30 4.16
CA PRO A 203 -1.08 -0.98 4.55
C PRO A 203 -1.65 0.13 3.64
N GLU A 204 -2.05 -0.07 2.38
CA GLU A 204 -2.64 1.02 1.57
C GLU A 204 -3.96 1.57 2.13
N TRP A 205 -4.57 0.89 3.10
CA TRP A 205 -5.94 1.12 3.56
C TRP A 205 -5.99 1.51 5.06
N PRO A 206 -7.16 1.89 5.58
CA PRO A 206 -7.32 2.20 7.01
C PRO A 206 -6.96 1.01 7.90
N ASP A 207 -6.41 1.29 9.08
CA ASP A 207 -5.81 0.33 10.01
C ASP A 207 -6.77 -0.26 11.06
N SER A 208 -8.07 0.06 10.96
CA SER A 208 -9.13 -0.51 11.78
C SER A 208 -10.35 -0.89 10.93
N ILE A 209 -11.18 -1.82 11.44
CA ILE A 209 -12.40 -2.23 10.73
C ILE A 209 -13.37 -1.04 10.61
N ILE A 210 -13.49 -0.24 11.67
CA ILE A 210 -14.36 0.93 11.69
C ILE A 210 -13.88 1.94 10.64
N ASP A 211 -12.59 2.27 10.60
CA ASP A 211 -12.09 3.24 9.62
C ASP A 211 -12.22 2.70 8.19
N ALA A 212 -12.04 1.41 7.96
CA ALA A 212 -12.26 0.79 6.65
C ALA A 212 -13.73 0.82 6.21
N ILE A 213 -14.68 0.66 7.14
CA ILE A 213 -16.12 0.72 6.87
C ILE A 213 -16.58 2.17 6.64
N PHE A 214 -16.13 3.09 7.48
CA PHE A 214 -16.58 4.48 7.48
C PHE A 214 -15.68 5.42 6.66
N GLN A 215 -14.76 4.88 5.86
CA GLN A 215 -13.92 5.68 4.98
C GLN A 215 -14.75 6.56 4.03
N VAL A 216 -14.45 7.86 4.03
CA VAL A 216 -15.05 8.87 3.15
C VAL A 216 -13.95 9.72 2.53
N ASP A 217 -13.81 9.65 1.21
CA ASP A 217 -12.86 10.46 0.46
C ASP A 217 -13.58 11.65 -0.16
N THR A 218 -13.04 12.87 -0.01
CA THR A 218 -13.65 14.08 -0.58
C THR A 218 -12.79 14.62 -1.73
N TYR A 219 -13.33 14.62 -2.93
CA TYR A 219 -12.67 15.12 -4.14
C TYR A 219 -13.53 16.20 -4.82
N ASN A 220 -12.94 17.37 -5.08
CA ASN A 220 -13.63 18.53 -5.65
C ASN A 220 -14.95 18.91 -4.94
N GLY A 221 -15.00 18.76 -3.62
CA GLY A 221 -16.19 19.06 -2.80
C GLY A 221 -17.27 17.97 -2.83
N VAL A 222 -17.01 16.82 -3.47
CA VAL A 222 -17.91 15.66 -3.48
C VAL A 222 -17.32 14.56 -2.60
N SER A 223 -18.13 14.06 -1.66
CA SER A 223 -17.74 12.98 -0.75
C SER A 223 -18.16 11.61 -1.29
N TYR A 224 -17.20 10.69 -1.35
CA TYR A 224 -17.35 9.32 -1.82
C TYR A 224 -17.21 8.38 -0.63
N TYR A 225 -18.30 7.69 -0.31
CA TYR A 225 -18.33 6.70 0.76
C TYR A 225 -17.85 5.37 0.19
N GLN A 226 -16.97 4.71 0.94
CA GLN A 226 -16.46 3.41 0.54
C GLN A 226 -17.57 2.34 0.45
N TYR A 227 -18.59 2.42 1.31
CA TYR A 227 -19.73 1.52 1.31
C TYR A 227 -21.05 2.30 1.26
N SER A 228 -21.94 1.95 0.33
CA SER A 228 -23.22 2.63 0.19
C SER A 228 -24.14 2.53 1.42
N PRO A 229 -24.15 1.43 2.21
CA PRO A 229 -24.88 1.33 3.47
C PRO A 229 -24.56 2.40 4.52
N VAL A 230 -23.35 2.99 4.44
CA VAL A 230 -22.96 4.09 5.32
C VAL A 230 -23.63 5.39 4.87
N LEU A 231 -23.58 5.68 3.57
CA LEU A 231 -24.23 6.85 2.97
C LEU A 231 -25.75 6.83 3.14
N ASP A 232 -26.38 5.70 2.82
CA ASP A 232 -27.84 5.53 2.89
C ASP A 232 -28.36 5.25 4.33
N LYS A 233 -27.44 5.17 5.31
CA LYS A 233 -27.67 4.91 6.74
C LYS A 233 -28.29 3.54 7.06
N ARG A 234 -28.40 2.63 6.10
CA ARG A 234 -28.91 1.26 6.32
C ARG A 234 -28.05 0.47 7.30
N ILE A 235 -26.74 0.75 7.37
CA ILE A 235 -25.83 0.09 8.31
C ILE A 235 -26.28 0.25 9.79
N TYR A 236 -27.02 1.31 10.13
CA TYR A 236 -27.49 1.55 11.50
C TYR A 236 -28.73 0.74 11.88
N SER A 237 -29.51 0.25 10.90
CA SER A 237 -30.80 -0.41 11.12
C SER A 237 -30.83 -1.89 10.70
N VAL A 238 -29.81 -2.39 10.00
CA VAL A 238 -29.71 -3.82 9.67
C VAL A 238 -29.48 -4.68 10.91
N THR A 239 -30.14 -5.83 10.95
CA THR A 239 -29.93 -6.88 11.94
C THR A 239 -29.21 -8.04 11.25
N PRO A 240 -27.94 -8.34 11.61
CA PRO A 240 -27.21 -9.44 11.04
C PRO A 240 -27.94 -10.78 11.25
N SER A 241 -28.10 -11.54 10.18
CA SER A 241 -28.63 -12.89 10.25
C SER A 241 -27.62 -13.85 10.88
N GLN A 242 -28.08 -14.99 11.42
CA GLN A 242 -27.20 -16.02 11.98
C GLN A 242 -26.17 -16.52 10.95
N ASP A 243 -26.58 -16.61 9.69
CA ASP A 243 -25.73 -17.00 8.56
C ASP A 243 -24.62 -15.96 8.31
N THR A 244 -24.94 -14.66 8.40
CA THR A 244 -23.94 -13.59 8.30
C THR A 244 -22.96 -13.60 9.45
N ILE A 245 -23.43 -13.83 10.69
CA ILE A 245 -22.55 -13.94 11.86
C ILE A 245 -21.54 -15.07 11.64
N GLN A 246 -22.01 -16.26 11.26
CA GLN A 246 -21.14 -17.41 10.97
C GLN A 246 -20.16 -17.16 9.81
N ALA A 247 -20.57 -16.40 8.80
CA ALA A 247 -19.70 -16.06 7.67
C ALA A 247 -18.58 -15.08 8.07
N VAL A 248 -18.92 -14.07 8.87
CA VAL A 248 -17.93 -13.12 9.41
C VAL A 248 -16.98 -13.82 10.38
N ASP A 249 -17.48 -14.70 11.25
CA ASP A 249 -16.63 -15.52 12.13
C ASP A 249 -15.64 -16.36 11.33
N ALA A 250 -16.07 -16.96 10.21
CA ALA A 250 -15.16 -17.72 9.35
C ALA A 250 -14.06 -16.83 8.76
N ALA A 251 -14.39 -15.61 8.31
CA ALA A 251 -13.41 -14.65 7.79
C ALA A 251 -12.43 -14.18 8.88
N LEU A 252 -12.93 -13.88 10.10
CA LEU A 252 -12.09 -13.55 11.27
C LEU A 252 -11.14 -14.69 11.66
N ASN A 253 -11.53 -15.94 11.41
CA ASN A 253 -10.69 -17.12 11.57
C ASN A 253 -9.77 -17.40 10.35
N GLY A 254 -9.69 -16.47 9.40
CA GLY A 254 -8.75 -16.51 8.28
C GLY A 254 -9.26 -17.20 7.01
N TYR A 255 -10.55 -17.53 6.91
CA TYR A 255 -11.10 -18.06 5.67
C TYR A 255 -11.36 -16.93 4.66
N ASP A 256 -10.53 -16.86 3.62
CA ASP A 256 -10.66 -15.86 2.54
C ASP A 256 -10.85 -16.53 1.16
N PRO A 257 -12.07 -16.53 0.59
CA PRO A 257 -12.33 -17.05 -0.75
C PRO A 257 -12.00 -16.04 -1.87
N THR A 258 -11.61 -14.80 -1.53
CA THR A 258 -11.39 -13.70 -2.49
C THR A 258 -10.00 -13.67 -3.13
N LEU A 259 -9.08 -14.49 -2.63
CA LEU A 259 -7.67 -14.49 -3.00
C LEU A 259 -6.95 -13.17 -2.64
N GLY A 260 -7.29 -12.60 -1.48
CA GLY A 260 -6.70 -11.37 -0.94
C GLY A 260 -7.28 -10.08 -1.51
N ALA A 261 -8.50 -10.09 -2.05
CA ALA A 261 -9.09 -8.89 -2.62
C ALA A 261 -9.31 -7.82 -1.56
N VAL A 262 -9.12 -6.55 -1.94
CA VAL A 262 -9.32 -5.37 -1.08
C VAL A 262 -10.47 -4.50 -1.57
N VAL A 263 -11.05 -4.81 -2.72
CA VAL A 263 -12.24 -4.14 -3.25
C VAL A 263 -13.19 -5.16 -3.86
N PHE A 264 -14.48 -4.84 -3.88
CA PHE A 264 -15.47 -5.59 -4.63
C PHE A 264 -16.50 -4.65 -5.24
N TYR A 265 -17.19 -5.13 -6.27
CA TYR A 265 -18.27 -4.39 -6.90
C TYR A 265 -19.28 -5.31 -7.56
N ASN A 266 -20.52 -4.83 -7.67
CA ASN A 266 -21.55 -5.50 -8.45
C ASN A 266 -21.56 -4.93 -9.88
N PRO A 267 -21.13 -5.68 -10.91
CA PRO A 267 -21.04 -5.19 -12.28
C PRO A 267 -22.40 -4.80 -12.89
N ALA A 268 -23.52 -5.30 -12.34
CA ALA A 268 -24.86 -4.91 -12.77
C ALA A 268 -25.34 -3.58 -12.14
N LYS A 269 -24.67 -3.09 -11.09
CA LYS A 269 -25.07 -1.88 -10.35
C LYS A 269 -24.06 -0.73 -10.46
N THR A 270 -22.82 -1.01 -10.87
CA THR A 270 -21.80 0.04 -10.99
C THR A 270 -21.05 -0.02 -12.31
N ASP A 271 -20.97 1.15 -12.95
CA ASP A 271 -20.14 1.42 -14.12
C ASP A 271 -18.88 2.23 -13.75
N ASN A 272 -18.54 2.29 -12.46
CA ASN A 272 -17.36 3.03 -12.00
C ASN A 272 -16.09 2.47 -12.65
N ALA A 273 -15.46 3.30 -13.51
CA ALA A 273 -14.28 2.93 -14.28
C ALA A 273 -13.06 2.62 -13.40
N TRP A 274 -12.93 3.27 -12.24
CA TRP A 274 -11.82 3.03 -11.33
C TRP A 274 -11.86 1.61 -10.77
N VAL A 275 -13.01 1.19 -10.22
CA VAL A 275 -13.13 -0.15 -9.60
C VAL A 275 -13.01 -1.26 -10.66
N ARG A 276 -13.51 -1.00 -11.88
CA ARG A 276 -13.41 -1.91 -13.03
C ARG A 276 -12.00 -2.00 -13.63
N SER A 277 -11.12 -1.02 -13.33
CA SER A 277 -9.72 -1.04 -13.76
C SER A 277 -8.81 -1.86 -12.84
N ARG A 278 -9.27 -2.21 -11.63
CA ARG A 278 -8.54 -3.05 -10.67
C ARG A 278 -8.41 -4.48 -11.19
N GLN A 279 -7.39 -5.19 -10.74
CA GLN A 279 -7.13 -6.55 -11.20
C GLN A 279 -8.13 -7.51 -10.54
N ALA A 280 -9.10 -8.01 -11.31
CA ALA A 280 -10.06 -8.98 -10.81
C ALA A 280 -9.36 -10.26 -10.31
N THR A 281 -9.69 -10.69 -9.09
CA THR A 281 -9.18 -11.91 -8.47
C THR A 281 -10.15 -13.07 -8.65
N VAL A 282 -11.44 -12.84 -8.37
CA VAL A 282 -12.51 -13.85 -8.45
C VAL A 282 -13.88 -13.18 -8.57
N GLN A 283 -14.86 -13.91 -9.09
CA GLN A 283 -16.28 -13.53 -9.02
C GLN A 283 -17.03 -14.53 -8.14
N ILE A 284 -17.74 -14.04 -7.14
CA ILE A 284 -18.54 -14.84 -6.20
C ILE A 284 -19.93 -14.22 -6.11
N GLY A 285 -20.94 -14.98 -6.51
CA GLY A 285 -22.31 -14.47 -6.63
C GLY A 285 -22.38 -13.28 -7.57
N ASN A 286 -23.00 -12.20 -7.11
CA ASN A 286 -23.13 -10.96 -7.89
C ASN A 286 -21.93 -10.01 -7.78
N HIS A 287 -20.87 -10.39 -7.07
CA HIS A 287 -19.72 -9.52 -6.82
C HIS A 287 -18.47 -9.97 -7.57
N VAL A 288 -17.81 -9.03 -8.22
CA VAL A 288 -16.43 -9.16 -8.68
C VAL A 288 -15.52 -8.60 -7.60
N PHE A 289 -14.55 -9.40 -7.17
CA PHE A 289 -13.52 -9.04 -6.19
C PHE A 289 -12.22 -8.72 -6.94
N ALA A 290 -11.47 -7.72 -6.47
CA ALA A 290 -10.26 -7.25 -7.13
C ALA A 290 -9.18 -6.73 -6.16
N LYS A 291 -7.95 -6.68 -6.68
CA LYS A 291 -6.77 -6.06 -6.07
C LYS A 291 -6.39 -4.79 -6.80
#